data_AF-A0A3B4H644-F1
#
_entry.id   AF-A0A3B4H644-F1
#
_cell.length_a   1.000
_cell.length_b   1.000
_cell.length_c   1.000
_cell.angle_alpha   90.00
_cell.angle_beta   90.00
_cell.angle_gamma   90.00
#
_symmetry.space_group_name_H-M   'P 1'
#
loop_
_entity.id
_entity.type
_entity.pdbx_description
1 polymer ?
#
loop_
_entity_poly.entity_id
_entity_poly.type
_entity_poly.pdbx_seq_one_letter_code
_entity_poly.pdbx_strand_id
1 'polypeptide(L)'
;KKTMSNKITVTLKPSWPQIFTGETVTLRCEIQGGEGKVWKYKWTAPNTNSPPTSSEYRISRVSVSHSGDYRCRGSSDYLLTGWSDAFRLTVSCEKWQVSFVLIVLELLYYFIH
;
A
#
# COMPACT_ATOMS: atom_id res chain seq x y z
N LYS A 1 5.69 29.95 2.60
CA LYS A 1 5.82 28.47 2.61
C LYS A 1 6.58 28.07 1.35
N LYS A 2 7.72 27.38 1.46
CA LYS A 2 8.56 27.04 0.31
C LYS A 2 8.24 25.61 -0.15
N THR A 3 7.87 25.45 -1.42
CA THR A 3 7.57 24.15 -2.03
C THR A 3 8.84 23.54 -2.59
N MET A 4 9.19 22.32 -2.19
CA MET A 4 10.32 21.59 -2.78
C MET A 4 9.83 20.65 -3.87
N SER A 5 10.54 20.65 -5.01
CA SER A 5 10.34 19.72 -6.14
C SER A 5 11.03 18.37 -5.86
N ASN A 6 10.88 17.86 -4.64
CA ASN A 6 11.45 16.58 -4.27
C ASN A 6 10.57 15.46 -4.84
N LYS A 7 11.19 14.40 -5.37
CA LYS A 7 10.47 13.19 -5.78
C LYS A 7 9.98 12.46 -4.52
N ILE A 8 8.70 12.14 -4.50
CA ILE A 8 8.05 11.43 -3.38
C ILE A 8 7.42 10.17 -3.94
N THR A 9 7.75 9.04 -3.33
CA THR A 9 7.29 7.74 -3.79
C THR A 9 6.65 6.97 -2.64
N VAL A 10 5.53 6.31 -2.95
CA VAL A 10 4.91 5.33 -2.06
C VAL A 10 5.32 3.94 -2.53
N THR A 11 5.82 3.10 -1.62
CA THR A 11 6.23 1.72 -1.90
C THR A 11 5.52 0.75 -0.96
N LEU A 12 5.35 -0.50 -1.39
CA LEU A 12 4.73 -1.56 -0.61
C LEU A 12 5.78 -2.50 -0.01
N LYS A 13 5.62 -2.86 1.26
CA LYS A 13 6.44 -3.83 1.97
C LYS A 13 5.58 -4.88 2.69
N PRO A 14 5.86 -6.18 2.46
CA PRO A 14 6.69 -6.73 1.37
C PRO A 14 6.07 -6.42 0.00
N SER A 15 6.89 -6.33 -1.06
CA SER A 15 6.45 -5.98 -2.42
C SER A 15 5.83 -7.18 -3.13
N TRP A 16 4.73 -7.68 -2.60
CA TRP A 16 4.00 -8.79 -3.19
C TRP A 16 3.23 -8.36 -4.45
N PRO A 17 3.18 -9.21 -5.49
CA PRO A 17 2.44 -8.91 -6.71
C PRO A 17 0.92 -8.91 -6.47
N GLN A 18 0.46 -9.66 -5.47
CA GLN A 18 -0.94 -9.78 -5.11
C GLN A 18 -1.07 -9.79 -3.59
N ILE A 19 -2.13 -9.15 -3.09
CA ILE A 19 -2.44 -9.05 -1.67
C ILE A 19 -3.81 -9.68 -1.46
N PHE A 20 -3.91 -10.55 -0.48
CA PHE A 20 -5.14 -11.23 -0.11
C PHE A 20 -5.71 -10.67 1.20
N THR A 21 -7.02 -10.81 1.34
CA THR A 21 -7.71 -10.50 2.60
C THR A 21 -7.08 -11.21 3.80
N GLY A 22 -6.94 -10.50 4.91
CA GLY A 22 -6.35 -11.02 6.16
C GLY A 22 -4.85 -10.79 6.29
N GLU A 23 -4.14 -10.47 5.20
CA GLU A 23 -2.72 -10.17 5.25
C GLU A 23 -2.41 -8.87 6.00
N THR A 24 -1.14 -8.69 6.37
CA THR A 24 -0.65 -7.43 6.94
C THR A 24 0.35 -6.82 5.97
N VAL A 25 0.10 -5.58 5.58
CA VAL A 25 0.94 -4.86 4.62
C VAL A 25 1.37 -3.51 5.20
N THR A 26 2.51 -3.02 4.74
CA THR A 26 3.02 -1.70 5.10
C THR A 26 3.32 -0.90 3.84
N LEU A 27 2.68 0.26 3.69
CA LEU A 27 3.06 1.26 2.70
C LEU A 27 4.10 2.19 3.30
N ARG A 28 5.14 2.54 2.54
CA ARG A 28 6.21 3.44 2.97
C ARG A 28 6.26 4.66 2.05
N CYS A 29 6.31 5.84 2.65
CA CYS A 29 6.54 7.10 1.94
C CYS A 29 8.02 7.48 1.99
N GLU A 30 8.62 7.68 0.83
CA GLU A 30 10.02 8.07 0.69
C GLU A 30 10.11 9.44 0.02
N ILE A 31 10.83 10.37 0.65
CA ILE A 31 11.04 11.74 0.14
C ILE A 31 12.53 11.89 -0.21
N GLN A 32 12.83 11.92 -1.51
CA GLN A 32 14.21 12.08 -1.99
C GLN A 32 14.69 13.53 -1.80
N GLY A 33 15.98 13.74 -1.50
CA GLY A 33 16.53 15.08 -1.26
C GLY A 33 16.01 15.76 0.02
N GLY A 34 15.47 14.97 0.95
CA GLY A 34 14.97 15.40 2.27
C GLY A 34 15.90 15.03 3.43
N GLU A 35 17.12 14.58 3.15
CA GLU A 35 18.08 14.13 4.16
C GLU A 35 18.41 15.23 5.18
N GLY A 36 18.60 14.85 6.44
CA GLY A 36 18.86 15.78 7.54
C GLY A 36 17.64 16.58 8.04
N LYS A 37 16.44 16.32 7.53
CA LYS A 37 15.21 17.00 7.97
C LYS A 37 14.28 16.05 8.71
N VAL A 38 13.64 16.56 9.77
CA VAL A 38 12.57 15.85 10.47
C VAL A 38 11.26 16.08 9.71
N TRP A 39 10.73 15.02 9.11
CA TRP A 39 9.51 15.06 8.31
C TRP A 39 8.29 14.61 9.13
N LYS A 40 7.23 15.41 9.06
CA LYS A 40 5.86 15.02 9.44
C LYS A 40 5.12 14.58 8.18
N TYR A 41 4.59 13.36 8.18
CA TYR A 41 3.94 12.77 7.02
C TYR A 41 2.43 12.99 7.09
N LYS A 42 1.84 13.16 5.91
CA LYS A 42 0.39 13.13 5.72
C LYS A 42 0.05 12.19 4.58
N TRP A 43 -1.01 11.43 4.76
CA TRP A 43 -1.50 10.45 3.80
C TRP A 43 -2.91 10.79 3.33
N THR A 44 -3.22 10.37 2.10
CA THR A 44 -4.59 10.13 1.65
C THR A 44 -4.72 8.63 1.38
N ALA A 45 -5.80 8.04 1.87
CA ALA A 45 -6.09 6.62 1.70
C ALA A 45 -7.60 6.42 1.46
N PRO A 46 -7.99 5.37 0.74
CA PRO A 46 -9.40 5.01 0.59
C PRO A 46 -10.00 4.67 1.96
N ASN A 47 -11.25 5.10 2.16
CA ASN A 47 -12.08 4.68 3.30
C ASN A 47 -11.46 4.90 4.69
N THR A 48 -10.52 5.85 4.82
CA THR A 48 -9.86 6.16 6.10
C THR A 48 -9.91 7.67 6.38
N ASN A 49 -10.55 8.05 7.49
CA ASN A 49 -10.64 9.46 7.92
C ASN A 49 -9.45 9.91 8.76
N SER A 50 -8.76 8.98 9.42
CA SER A 50 -7.62 9.28 10.30
C SER A 50 -6.40 8.42 9.94
N PRO A 51 -5.73 8.69 8.81
CA PRO A 51 -4.53 7.98 8.45
C PRO A 51 -3.36 8.35 9.39
N PRO A 52 -2.32 7.50 9.48
CA PRO A 52 -1.19 7.75 10.36
C PRO A 52 -0.36 8.96 9.92
N THR A 53 0.46 9.47 10.83
CA THR A 53 1.37 10.61 10.58
C THR A 53 2.84 10.20 10.43
N SER A 54 3.12 8.90 10.47
CA SER A 54 4.43 8.29 10.23
C SER A 54 4.75 8.13 8.74
N SER A 55 6.03 7.91 8.43
CA SER A 55 6.49 7.54 7.09
C SER A 55 5.94 6.19 6.63
N GLU A 56 5.44 5.38 7.57
CA GLU A 56 4.86 4.07 7.31
C GLU A 56 3.36 4.08 7.62
N TYR A 57 2.60 3.46 6.73
CA TYR A 57 1.19 3.17 6.89
C TYR A 57 1.02 1.66 6.91
N ARG A 58 0.92 1.10 8.11
CA ARG A 58 0.66 -0.32 8.34
C ARG A 58 -0.84 -0.59 8.38
N ILE A 59 -1.29 -1.56 7.59
CA ILE A 59 -2.67 -2.04 7.58
C ILE A 59 -2.64 -3.51 8.00
N SER A 60 -3.20 -3.79 9.17
CA SER A 60 -3.34 -5.15 9.70
C SER A 60 -4.66 -5.74 9.23
N ARG A 61 -4.66 -7.02 8.83
CA ARG A 61 -5.85 -7.74 8.35
C ARG A 61 -6.56 -6.97 7.23
N VAL A 62 -5.84 -6.74 6.14
CA VAL A 62 -6.39 -6.02 4.98
C VAL A 62 -7.67 -6.67 4.48
N SER A 63 -8.53 -5.85 3.90
CA SER A 63 -9.81 -6.25 3.31
C SER A 63 -9.98 -5.54 1.97
N VAL A 64 -10.94 -5.98 1.16
CA VAL A 64 -11.23 -5.38 -0.15
C VAL A 64 -11.52 -3.87 -0.07
N SER A 65 -12.06 -3.38 1.05
CA SER A 65 -12.33 -1.95 1.27
C SER A 65 -11.06 -1.10 1.44
N HIS A 66 -9.91 -1.72 1.68
CA HIS A 66 -8.63 -1.03 1.71
C HIS A 66 -8.04 -0.84 0.30
N SER A 67 -8.67 -1.40 -0.74
CA SER A 67 -8.22 -1.17 -2.12
C SER A 67 -8.47 0.27 -2.54
N GLY A 68 -7.54 0.83 -3.32
CA GLY A 68 -7.64 2.18 -3.86
C GLY A 68 -6.31 2.92 -3.85
N ASP A 69 -6.40 4.23 -4.05
CA ASP A 69 -5.23 5.07 -4.30
C ASP A 69 -4.70 5.68 -3.00
N TYR A 70 -3.42 5.43 -2.75
CA TYR A 70 -2.66 5.96 -1.64
C TYR A 70 -1.71 7.04 -2.13
N ARG A 71 -1.67 8.17 -1.43
CA ARG A 71 -0.71 9.24 -1.68
C ARG A 71 -0.14 9.72 -0.36
N CYS A 72 1.11 10.17 -0.39
CA CYS A 72 1.75 10.76 0.77
C CYS A 72 2.39 12.12 0.44
N ARG A 73 2.62 12.92 1.47
CA ARG A 73 3.46 14.11 1.40
C ARG A 73 4.15 14.37 2.74
N GLY A 74 5.25 15.11 2.69
CA GLY A 74 5.99 15.56 3.86
C GLY A 74 5.80 17.04 4.15
N SER A 75 5.86 17.38 5.43
CA SER A 75 6.02 18.75 5.91
C SER A 75 7.12 18.81 6.96
N SER A 76 7.93 19.87 6.94
CA SER A 76 9.03 20.07 7.88
C SER A 76 9.21 21.57 8.06
N ASP A 77 9.02 22.09 9.28
CA ASP A 77 9.01 23.52 9.60
C ASP A 77 8.28 24.39 8.54
N TYR A 78 9.05 25.12 7.72
CA TYR A 78 8.54 26.03 6.67
C TYR A 78 8.42 25.39 5.27
N LEU A 79 8.79 24.12 5.16
CA LEU A 79 8.82 23.33 3.94
C LEU A 79 7.58 22.43 3.84
N LEU A 80 7.01 22.39 2.64
CA LEU A 80 5.97 21.44 2.29
C LEU A 80 6.28 20.87 0.93
N THR A 81 6.17 19.56 0.81
CA THR A 81 6.31 18.88 -0.47
C THR A 81 4.98 18.85 -1.23
N GLY A 82 5.04 18.57 -2.52
CA GLY A 82 3.86 18.13 -3.26
C GLY A 82 3.30 16.80 -2.71
N TRP A 83 2.17 16.36 -3.25
CA TRP A 83 1.72 14.98 -3.07
C TRP A 83 2.51 14.05 -3.99
N SER A 84 2.79 12.83 -3.55
CA SER A 84 3.30 11.76 -4.41
C SER A 84 2.32 11.45 -5.54
N ASP A 85 2.80 10.71 -6.53
CA ASP A 85 1.91 9.97 -7.43
C ASP A 85 1.06 8.97 -6.64
N ALA A 86 -0.07 8.59 -7.22
CA ALA A 86 -0.98 7.62 -6.62
C ALA A 86 -0.39 6.21 -6.70
N PHE A 87 -0.27 5.56 -5.55
CA PHE A 87 0.01 4.13 -5.46
C PHE A 87 -1.30 3.38 -5.26
N ARG A 88 -1.69 2.55 -6.23
CA ARG A 88 -2.95 1.82 -6.18
C ARG A 88 -2.78 0.46 -5.49
N LEU A 89 -3.33 0.32 -4.29
CA LEU A 89 -3.41 -0.95 -3.57
C LEU A 89 -4.60 -1.75 -4.11
N THR A 90 -4.37 -3.02 -4.43
CA THR A 90 -5.43 -3.95 -4.86
C THR A 90 -5.45 -5.16 -3.94
N VAL A 91 -6.55 -5.36 -3.22
CA VAL A 91 -6.75 -6.48 -2.30
C VAL A 91 -7.77 -7.43 -2.89
N SER A 92 -7.40 -8.69 -3.04
CA SER A 92 -8.25 -9.77 -3.56
C SER A 92 -8.87 -10.58 -2.42
N CYS A 93 -10.10 -11.06 -2.62
CA CYS A 93 -10.73 -12.01 -1.70
C CYS A 93 -10.01 -13.38 -1.79
N GLU A 94 -9.73 -13.97 -0.64
CA GLU A 94 -9.19 -15.32 -0.36
C GLU A 94 -8.48 -16.13 -1.47
N LYS A 95 -7.22 -16.50 -1.16
CA LYS A 95 -6.35 -17.39 -1.95
C LYS A 95 -6.91 -18.81 -2.15
N TRP A 96 -7.80 -19.27 -1.26
CA TRP A 96 -8.31 -20.64 -1.25
C TRP A 96 -9.12 -20.99 -2.50
N GLN A 97 -9.80 -20.04 -3.15
CA GLN A 97 -10.57 -20.36 -4.36
C GLN A 97 -9.68 -20.82 -5.53
N VAL A 98 -8.46 -20.29 -5.62
CA VAL A 98 -7.52 -20.69 -6.69
C VAL A 98 -6.92 -22.07 -6.40
N SER A 99 -6.53 -22.32 -5.15
CA SER A 99 -6.03 -23.64 -4.72
C SER A 99 -7.09 -24.74 -4.82
N PHE A 100 -8.33 -24.48 -4.40
CA PHE A 100 -9.41 -25.47 -4.50
C PHE A 100 -9.74 -25.83 -5.94
N VAL A 101 -9.82 -24.86 -6.86
CA VAL A 101 -10.11 -25.13 -8.28
C VAL A 101 -9.02 -25.98 -8.91
N LEU A 102 -7.74 -25.70 -8.64
CA LEU A 102 -6.62 -26.49 -9.15
C LEU A 102 -6.65 -27.92 -8.61
N ILE A 103 -6.86 -28.10 -7.30
CA ILE A 103 -6.99 -29.42 -6.66
C ILE A 103 -8.15 -30.20 -7.27
N VAL A 104 -9.30 -29.56 -7.52
CA VAL A 104 -10.45 -30.21 -8.15
C VAL A 104 -10.13 -30.65 -9.58
N LEU A 105 -9.43 -29.84 -10.37
CA LEU A 105 -9.03 -30.22 -11.74
C LEU A 105 -8.03 -31.39 -11.76
N GLU A 106 -7.05 -31.41 -10.85
CA GLU A 106 -6.11 -32.53 -10.71
C GLU A 106 -6.83 -33.83 -10.30
N LEU A 107 -7.75 -33.74 -9.34
CA LEU A 107 -8.56 -34.89 -8.92
C LEU A 107 -9.44 -35.39 -10.07
N LEU A 108 -10.13 -34.49 -10.79
CA LEU A 108 -10.95 -34.87 -11.96
C LEU A 108 -10.11 -35.52 -13.06
N TYR A 109 -8.90 -35.01 -13.34
CA TYR A 109 -7.98 -35.63 -14.29
C TYR A 109 -7.65 -37.08 -13.90
N TYR A 110 -7.39 -37.33 -12.62
CA TYR A 110 -7.12 -38.67 -12.08
C TYR A 110 -8.35 -39.59 -12.08
N PHE A 111 -9.57 -39.07 -11.99
CA PHE A 111 -10.79 -39.87 -12.10
C PHE A 111 -11.21 -40.17 -13.55
N ILE A 112 -10.70 -39.39 -14.51
CA ILE A 112 -10.97 -39.55 -15.95
C ILE A 112 -9.96 -40.51 -16.60
N HIS A 113 -8.77 -40.69 -16.00
CA HIS A 113 -7.72 -41.63 -16.44
C HIS A 113 -7.66 -42.86 -15.52
#